data_AF-A0A6C8GS53-F1
#
_entry.id   AF-A0A6C8GS53-F1
#
_cell.length_a   1.000
_cell.length_b   1.000
_cell.length_c   1.000
_cell.angle_alpha   90.00
_cell.angle_beta   90.00
_cell.angle_gamma   90.00
#
_symmetry.space_group_name_H-M   'P 1'
#
loop_
_entity.id
_entity.type
_entity.pdbx_description
1 polymer ?
#
loop_
_entity_poly.entity_id
_entity_poly.type
_entity_poly.pdbx_seq_one_letter_code
_entity_poly.pdbx_strand_id
1 'polypeptide(L)'
;MLSPGLFARISLPIGEPRETVLIDDLAVSADQGKNYVLIVGKENQVEYRPVELGQMVDGLRVVTQGVQPGEKIILKGLVRPGMTVAPRLVPMRQNVTDKQTATLTKADGDSASKAVRQ
;
A
#
# COMPACT_ATOMS: atom_id res chain seq x y z
N MET A 1 -7.76 -22.10 -32.74
CA MET A 1 -6.90 -21.76 -33.90
C MET A 1 -6.17 -20.48 -33.57
N LEU A 2 -4.86 -20.55 -33.34
CA LEU A 2 -4.02 -19.37 -33.14
C LEU A 2 -3.44 -19.00 -34.52
N SER A 3 -3.82 -17.84 -35.05
CA SER A 3 -3.31 -17.38 -36.35
C SER A 3 -1.80 -17.09 -36.25
N PRO A 4 -0.97 -17.51 -37.22
CA PRO A 4 0.45 -17.17 -37.24
C PRO A 4 0.62 -15.64 -37.24
N GLY A 5 1.30 -15.09 -36.22
CA GLY A 5 1.46 -13.66 -35.99
C GLY A 5 1.09 -13.15 -34.59
N LEU A 6 0.57 -14.02 -33.71
CA LEU A 6 0.23 -13.66 -32.34
C LEU A 6 1.39 -13.94 -31.37
N PHE A 7 1.83 -12.91 -30.64
CA PHE A 7 2.76 -13.05 -29.51
C PHE A 7 1.97 -13.02 -28.20
N ALA A 8 2.22 -13.99 -27.32
CA ALA A 8 1.70 -13.98 -25.95
C ALA A 8 2.84 -13.66 -24.98
N ARG A 9 2.62 -12.72 -24.06
CA ARG A 9 3.56 -12.43 -22.97
C ARG A 9 3.14 -13.23 -21.74
N ILE A 10 3.87 -14.29 -21.44
CA ILE A 10 3.67 -15.10 -20.23
C ILE A 10 4.63 -14.57 -19.16
N SER A 11 4.10 -14.21 -17.99
CA SER A 11 4.89 -13.92 -16.80
C SER A 11 4.68 -15.05 -15.82
N LEU A 12 5.73 -15.82 -15.54
CA LEU A 12 5.71 -16.88 -14.54
C LEU A 12 6.45 -16.38 -13.29
N PRO A 13 5.75 -16.11 -12.18
CA PRO A 13 6.42 -15.81 -10.92
C PRO A 13 7.19 -17.06 -10.46
N ILE A 14 8.51 -16.95 -10.38
CA ILE A 14 9.42 -18.00 -9.92
C ILE A 14 9.85 -17.67 -8.48
N GLY A 15 9.45 -18.52 -7.53
CA GLY A 15 9.80 -18.39 -6.11
C GLY A 15 8.63 -18.65 -5.17
N GLU A 16 8.93 -18.95 -3.91
CA GLU A 16 7.93 -19.09 -2.87
C GLU A 16 7.43 -17.71 -2.38
N PRO A 17 6.13 -17.57 -2.04
CA PRO A 17 5.63 -16.38 -1.38
C PRO A 17 6.39 -16.13 -0.08
N ARG A 18 7.09 -14.99 0.00
CA ARG A 18 7.76 -14.54 1.21
C ARG A 18 6.93 -13.47 1.90
N GLU A 19 6.75 -13.62 3.21
CA GLU A 19 6.18 -12.53 4.02
C GLU A 19 7.16 -11.36 4.02
N THR A 20 6.69 -10.20 3.57
CA THR A 20 7.52 -9.00 3.48
C THR A 20 6.67 -7.76 3.75
N VAL A 21 7.32 -6.70 4.23
CA VAL A 21 6.66 -5.43 4.49
C VAL A 21 6.59 -4.65 3.17
N LEU A 22 5.39 -4.25 2.80
CA LEU A 22 5.13 -3.39 1.65
C LEU A 22 4.89 -1.96 2.15
N ILE A 23 5.60 -0.99 1.56
CA ILE A 23 5.44 0.43 1.90
C ILE A 23 5.08 1.24 0.67
N ASP A 24 4.40 2.37 0.86
CA ASP A 24 4.18 3.34 -0.22
C ASP A 24 5.53 3.98 -0.60
N ASP A 25 5.81 4.07 -1.90
CA ASP A 25 7.07 4.64 -2.40
C ASP A 25 7.27 6.10 -1.94
N LEU A 26 6.18 6.83 -1.68
CA LEU A 26 6.23 8.19 -1.16
C LEU A 26 6.86 8.31 0.23
N ALA A 27 6.89 7.22 1.00
CA ALA A 27 7.52 7.20 2.32
C ALA A 27 9.05 7.02 2.27
N VAL A 28 9.60 6.67 1.09
CA VAL A 28 11.02 6.45 0.89
C VAL A 28 11.72 7.79 0.64
N SER A 29 12.76 8.05 1.42
CA SER A 29 13.69 9.16 1.21
C SER A 29 15.08 8.64 0.91
N ALA A 30 15.86 9.43 0.17
CA ALA A 30 17.25 9.12 -0.14
C ALA A 30 18.17 10.13 0.56
N ASP A 31 19.17 9.65 1.29
CA ASP A 31 20.25 10.45 1.88
C ASP A 31 21.59 9.88 1.45
N GLN A 32 22.39 10.69 0.76
CA GLN A 32 23.75 10.33 0.31
C GLN A 32 23.84 8.95 -0.39
N GLY A 33 22.82 8.61 -1.20
CA GLY A 33 22.76 7.35 -1.94
C GLY A 33 22.24 6.15 -1.15
N LYS A 34 21.85 6.33 0.11
CA LYS A 34 21.17 5.33 0.93
C LYS A 34 19.68 5.64 1.03
N ASN A 35 18.85 4.61 0.95
CA ASN A 35 17.42 4.75 1.17
C ASN A 35 17.10 4.65 2.65
N TYR A 36 16.18 5.47 3.11
CA TYR A 36 15.70 5.48 4.48
C TYR A 36 14.22 5.83 4.53
N VAL A 37 13.60 5.47 5.65
CA VAL A 37 12.25 5.91 6.00
C VAL A 37 12.30 6.59 7.36
N LEU A 38 11.31 7.44 7.59
CA LEU A 38 11.10 8.04 8.90
C LEU A 38 9.96 7.32 9.60
N ILE A 39 10.25 6.79 10.78
CA ILE A 39 9.25 6.11 11.61
C ILE A 39 8.85 7.00 12.77
N VAL A 40 7.62 6.81 13.25
CA VAL A 40 7.15 7.43 14.49
C VAL A 40 7.35 6.44 15.61
N GLY A 41 8.37 6.70 16.42
CA GLY A 41 8.74 5.90 17.59
C GLY A 41 7.83 6.14 18.79
N LYS A 42 8.35 5.79 19.97
CA LYS A 42 7.66 6.07 21.24
C LYS A 42 7.60 7.59 21.45
N GLU A 43 6.55 8.06 22.14
CA GLU A 43 6.34 9.49 22.43
C GLU A 43 6.13 10.38 21.18
N ASN A 44 5.79 9.77 20.04
CA ASN A 44 5.65 10.44 18.74
C ASN A 44 6.93 11.13 18.25
N GLN A 45 8.09 10.61 18.63
CA GLN A 45 9.36 11.08 18.11
C GLN A 45 9.67 10.49 16.74
N VAL A 46 10.20 11.30 15.83
CA VAL A 46 10.63 10.86 14.51
C VAL A 46 12.00 10.21 14.60
N GLU A 47 12.11 8.96 14.18
CA GLU A 47 13.37 8.22 14.11
C GLU A 47 13.77 7.95 12.66
N TYR A 48 15.07 8.07 12.40
CA TYR A 48 15.66 7.72 11.11
C TYR A 48 15.90 6.22 11.05
N ARG A 49 15.39 5.55 10.02
CA ARG A 49 15.62 4.13 9.80
C ARG A 49 16.16 3.89 8.40
N PRO A 50 17.42 3.44 8.24
CA PRO A 50 17.91 2.99 6.94
C PRO A 50 17.15 1.73 6.52
N VAL A 51 16.84 1.62 5.24
CA VAL A 51 16.09 0.48 4.69
C VAL A 51 16.72 -0.05 3.43
N GLU A 52 16.58 -1.36 3.25
CA GLU A 52 16.87 -2.00 1.97
C GLU A 52 15.56 -2.22 1.21
N LEU A 53 15.57 -1.78 -0.04
CA LEU A 53 14.40 -1.82 -0.92
C LEU A 53 14.58 -2.90 -1.96
N GLY A 54 13.50 -3.63 -2.22
CA GLY A 54 13.39 -4.62 -3.28
C GLY A 54 12.52 -4.13 -4.44
N GLN A 55 11.93 -5.10 -5.14
CA GLN A 55 11.02 -4.88 -6.26
C GLN A 55 9.77 -4.07 -5.86
N MET A 56 9.17 -3.40 -6.84
CA MET A 56 7.81 -2.90 -6.70
C MET A 56 6.80 -4.01 -6.97
N VAL A 57 5.73 -4.02 -6.19
CA VAL A 57 4.56 -4.90 -6.36
C VAL A 57 3.33 -4.03 -6.19
N ASP A 58 2.49 -3.95 -7.23
CA ASP A 58 1.20 -3.24 -7.21
C ASP A 58 1.28 -1.77 -6.72
N GLY A 59 2.36 -1.07 -7.10
CA GLY A 59 2.59 0.33 -6.72
C GLY A 59 3.16 0.52 -5.30
N LEU A 60 3.35 -0.56 -4.55
CA LEU A 60 4.06 -0.58 -3.27
C LEU A 60 5.49 -1.06 -3.47
N ARG A 61 6.39 -0.66 -2.58
CA ARG A 61 7.78 -1.13 -2.56
C ARG A 61 7.96 -2.19 -1.49
N VAL A 62 8.59 -3.29 -1.88
CA VAL A 62 9.04 -4.33 -0.95
C VAL A 62 10.20 -3.80 -0.13
N VAL A 63 10.13 -3.93 1.19
CA VAL A 63 11.24 -3.67 2.10
C VAL A 63 11.85 -5.00 2.50
N THR A 64 13.11 -5.22 2.12
CA THR A 64 13.83 -6.45 2.47
C THR A 64 14.38 -6.39 3.89
N GLN A 65 14.81 -5.21 4.35
CA GLN A 65 15.35 -4.99 5.69
C GLN A 65 15.05 -3.59 6.22
N GLY A 66 14.97 -3.47 7.54
CA GLY A 66 14.93 -2.19 8.27
C GLY A 66 13.57 -1.81 8.86
N VAL A 67 12.47 -2.37 8.36
CA VAL A 67 11.11 -2.09 8.85
C VAL A 67 10.45 -3.36 9.35
N GLN A 68 9.76 -3.26 10.49
CA GLN A 68 8.97 -4.35 11.07
C GLN A 68 7.48 -4.18 10.81
N PRO A 69 6.70 -5.29 10.74
CA PRO A 69 5.25 -5.21 10.68
C PRO A 69 4.67 -4.42 11.85
N GLY A 70 3.73 -3.52 11.57
CA GLY A 70 3.05 -2.71 12.58
C GLY A 70 3.74 -1.40 12.95
N GLU A 71 4.92 -1.10 12.41
CA GLU A 71 5.57 0.20 12.58
C GLU A 71 4.80 1.31 11.83
N LYS A 72 4.77 2.52 12.44
CA LYS A 72 4.14 3.70 11.84
C LYS A 72 5.18 4.46 11.04
N ILE A 73 4.98 4.54 9.73
CA ILE A 73 5.88 5.22 8.81
C ILE A 73 5.27 6.55 8.36
N ILE A 74 6.10 7.57 8.23
CA ILE A 74 5.70 8.90 7.77
C ILE A 74 5.68 8.90 6.23
N LEU A 75 4.50 9.11 5.64
CA LEU A 75 4.35 9.18 4.18
C LEU A 75 4.66 10.57 3.62
N LYS A 76 4.20 11.62 4.29
CA LYS A 76 4.33 13.01 3.82
C LYS A 76 4.48 13.95 5.00
N GLY A 77 5.33 14.97 4.82
CA GLY A 77 5.53 16.04 5.77
C GLY A 77 6.96 16.55 5.75
N LEU A 78 7.17 17.81 6.12
CA LEU A 78 8.50 18.36 6.35
C LEU A 78 8.92 18.01 7.77
N VAL A 79 9.44 16.79 7.94
CA VAL A 79 9.88 16.27 9.23
C VAL A 79 11.38 15.98 9.18
N ARG A 80 12.05 16.19 10.31
CA ARG A 80 13.45 15.83 10.49
C ARG A 80 13.57 14.79 11.62
N PRO A 81 14.60 13.95 11.60
CA PRO A 81 14.90 13.06 12.72
C PRO A 81 14.99 13.85 14.04
N GLY A 82 14.45 13.29 15.12
CA GLY A 82 14.45 13.86 16.47
C GLY A 82 13.30 14.82 16.77
N MET A 83 12.50 15.23 15.77
CA MET A 83 11.32 16.06 16.00
C MET A 83 10.18 15.26 16.63
N THR A 84 9.41 15.87 17.53
CA THR A 84 8.12 15.34 17.97
C THR A 84 7.05 15.79 16.97
N VAL A 85 6.23 14.84 16.50
CA VAL A 85 5.17 15.12 15.51
C VAL A 85 3.81 14.72 16.06
N ALA A 86 2.75 15.35 15.55
CA ALA A 86 1.38 14.88 15.76
C ALA A 86 0.92 14.12 14.50
N PRO A 87 1.14 12.79 14.42
CA PRO A 87 0.87 12.04 13.20
C PRO A 87 -0.64 11.91 12.96
N ARG A 88 -1.06 12.15 11.71
CA ARG A 88 -2.38 11.74 11.25
C ARG A 88 -2.27 10.36 10.64
N LEU A 89 -2.91 9.36 11.24
CA LEU A 89 -2.90 8.00 10.69
C LEU A 89 -3.65 7.98 9.35
N VAL A 90 -2.96 7.47 8.34
CA VAL A 90 -3.52 7.19 7.01
C VAL A 90 -3.17 5.73 6.73
N PRO A 91 -4.13 4.91 6.26
CA PRO A 91 -3.82 3.55 5.86
C PRO A 91 -2.83 3.59 4.69
N MET A 92 -1.77 2.77 4.76
CA MET A 92 -0.95 2.51 3.57
C MET A 92 -1.89 1.99 2.47
N ARG A 93 -1.86 2.62 1.30
CA ARG A 93 -2.81 2.28 0.24
C ARG A 93 -2.59 0.84 -0.21
N GLN A 94 -3.53 -0.04 0.14
CA GLN A 94 -3.67 -1.33 -0.52
C GLN A 94 -4.48 -1.12 -1.79
N ASN A 95 -3.82 -0.69 -2.87
CA ASN A 95 -4.46 -0.63 -4.19
C ASN A 95 -4.48 -2.02 -4.82
N VAL A 96 -5.08 -3.00 -4.15
CA VAL A 96 -5.46 -4.27 -4.78
C VAL A 96 -6.78 -4.76 -4.17
N THR A 97 -7.87 -4.54 -4.93
CA THR A 97 -9.02 -5.47 -4.96
C THR A 97 -10.07 -5.46 -3.84
N ASP A 98 -10.24 -4.41 -3.01
CA ASP A 98 -11.41 -4.34 -2.10
C ASP A 98 -12.61 -3.55 -2.65
N LYS A 99 -12.52 -2.98 -3.86
CA LYS A 99 -13.60 -2.16 -4.46
C LYS A 99 -14.56 -2.89 -5.42
N GLN A 100 -14.52 -4.23 -5.55
CA GLN A 100 -15.39 -4.91 -6.54
C GLN A 100 -16.25 -6.07 -6.03
N THR A 101 -16.21 -6.44 -4.74
CA THR A 101 -17.04 -7.55 -4.22
C THR A 101 -18.20 -7.11 -3.33
N ALA A 102 -18.37 -5.80 -3.05
CA ALA A 102 -19.41 -5.31 -2.13
C ALA A 102 -20.71 -4.81 -2.80
N THR A 103 -20.87 -4.90 -4.13
CA THR A 103 -22.03 -4.30 -4.84
C THR A 103 -22.97 -5.30 -5.52
N LEU A 104 -22.95 -6.60 -5.18
CA LEU A 104 -23.88 -7.58 -5.75
C LEU A 104 -24.79 -8.32 -4.75
N THR A 105 -24.87 -7.90 -3.48
CA THR A 105 -25.83 -8.48 -2.48
C THR A 105 -26.78 -7.44 -1.90
N LYS A 106 -27.34 -6.57 -2.75
CA LYS A 106 -28.52 -5.78 -2.40
C LYS A 106 -29.28 -5.35 -3.65
N ALA A 107 -29.76 -6.35 -4.38
CA ALA A 107 -30.67 -6.15 -5.49
C ALA A 107 -31.73 -7.25 -5.48
N ASP A 108 -32.40 -7.46 -4.34
CA ASP A 108 -33.67 -8.18 -4.27
C ASP A 108 -34.42 -7.73 -3.01
N GLY A 109 -35.49 -6.94 -3.20
CA GLY A 109 -36.43 -6.59 -2.15
C GLY A 109 -36.63 -5.10 -1.88
N ASP A 110 -37.14 -4.35 -2.87
CA ASP A 110 -38.20 -3.37 -2.60
C ASP A 110 -38.93 -3.01 -3.91
N SER A 111 -40.02 -3.73 -4.18
CA SER A 111 -41.01 -3.37 -5.18
C SER A 111 -42.38 -3.52 -4.56
N ALA A 112 -42.76 -2.58 -3.69
CA ALA A 112 -44.17 -2.23 -3.46
C ALA A 112 -44.30 -0.96 -2.61
N SER A 113 -44.10 0.22 -3.20
CA SER A 113 -44.85 1.42 -2.78
C SER A 113 -44.87 2.48 -3.86
N LYS A 114 -45.82 2.34 -4.79
CA LYS A 114 -46.34 3.46 -5.58
C LYS A 114 -47.75 3.17 -6.11
N ALA A 115 -48.76 3.51 -5.32
CA ALA A 115 -50.09 3.86 -5.79
C ALA A 115 -50.61 4.93 -4.81
N VAL A 116 -50.30 6.19 -5.10
CA VAL A 116 -51.26 7.16 -5.69
C VAL A 116 -52.39 7.43 -4.71
N ARG A 117 -52.25 8.57 -4.02
CA ARG A 117 -53.36 9.38 -3.55
C ARG A 117 -54.23 9.73 -4.75
N GLN A 118 -55.43 9.17 -4.81
CA GLN A 118 -56.71 9.89 -4.82
C GLN A 118 -57.77 8.97 -4.22
#